data_AF-A0A0R3QFE7-F1
#
_entry.id   AF-A0A0R3QFE7-F1
#
_cell.length_a   1.000
_cell.length_b   1.000
_cell.length_c   1.000
_cell.angle_alpha   90.00
_cell.angle_beta   90.00
_cell.angle_gamma   90.00
#
_symmetry.space_group_name_H-M   'P 1'
#
loop_
_entity.id
_entity.type
_entity.pdbx_description
1 polymer ?
#
loop_
_entity_poly.entity_id
_entity_poly.type
_entity_poly.pdbx_seq_one_letter_code
_entity_poly.pdbx_strand_id
1 'polypeptide(L)'
;MRSKPIIVPNILVNQTADANSTVNFTCKVISDLTPHIVWMRIEMTNDSIYYWNETDRKYIFRYTDMQSVENAIVTKTSQDSSTLTIVNVTVADQGMYACVSGNHLGHAIANATLTVNEFHAMTLATGNPDTKWSRSSVVAVVFLLILLIFTLSTTLFYIFCIRKRSKAQIAEMEQFIGPVKKR
;
A
#
# COMPACT_ATOMS: atom_id res chain seq x y z
N MET A 1 51.63 13.32 1.19
CA MET A 1 51.25 14.47 2.04
C MET A 1 50.14 13.99 2.95
N ARG A 2 50.23 14.24 4.26
CA ARG A 2 49.16 13.89 5.19
C ARG A 2 47.94 14.76 4.93
N SER A 3 46.74 14.18 5.04
CA SER A 3 45.49 14.90 4.80
C SER A 3 44.41 14.53 5.82
N LYS A 4 43.30 15.28 5.79
CA LYS A 4 42.06 14.82 6.40
C LYS A 4 41.64 13.46 5.81
N PRO A 5 40.86 12.64 6.54
CA PRO A 5 40.43 11.34 6.05
C PRO A 5 39.53 11.47 4.81
N ILE A 6 39.48 10.43 3.98
CA ILE A 6 38.58 10.33 2.84
C ILE A 6 37.65 9.14 3.06
N ILE A 7 36.34 9.36 3.06
CA ILE A 7 35.37 8.27 3.10
C ILE A 7 35.24 7.70 1.69
N VAL A 8 35.35 6.37 1.58
CA VAL A 8 35.26 5.66 0.30
C VAL A 8 33.84 5.84 -0.28
N PRO A 9 33.72 6.32 -1.53
CA PRO A 9 32.41 6.54 -2.15
C PRO A 9 31.66 5.21 -2.34
N ASN A 10 30.33 5.29 -2.39
CA ASN A 10 29.42 4.16 -2.65
C ASN A 10 29.48 3.00 -1.64
N ILE A 11 30.10 3.18 -0.48
CA ILE A 11 30.07 2.20 0.63
C ILE A 11 28.89 2.47 1.56
N LEU A 12 28.69 3.74 1.93
CA LEU A 12 27.52 4.19 2.69
C LEU A 12 26.43 4.58 1.70
N VAL A 13 25.37 3.77 1.62
CA VAL A 13 24.29 3.92 0.63
C VAL A 13 22.91 3.95 1.28
N ASN A 14 21.96 4.60 0.63
CA ASN A 14 20.55 4.62 1.05
C ASN A 14 19.99 3.20 1.08
N GLN A 15 19.17 2.89 2.09
CA GLN A 15 18.59 1.57 2.27
C GLN A 15 17.12 1.66 2.62
N THR A 16 16.36 0.68 2.14
CA THR A 16 14.97 0.45 2.54
C THR A 16 14.91 -0.86 3.30
N ALA A 17 14.30 -0.84 4.48
CA ALA A 17 14.19 -1.99 5.36
C ALA A 17 12.74 -2.16 5.84
N ASP A 18 12.30 -3.39 6.06
CA ASP A 18 10.97 -3.63 6.62
C ASP A 18 11.00 -3.43 8.15
N ALA A 19 9.86 -3.07 8.75
CA ALA A 19 9.76 -3.00 10.20
C ALA A 19 10.11 -4.35 10.85
N ASN A 20 10.73 -4.31 12.03
CA ASN A 20 11.29 -5.44 12.79
C ASN A 20 12.46 -6.17 12.13
N SER A 21 12.98 -5.66 11.00
CA SER A 21 14.20 -6.19 10.39
C SER A 21 15.46 -5.57 11.01
N THR A 22 16.62 -5.94 10.46
CA THR A 22 17.93 -5.41 10.86
C THR A 22 18.60 -4.78 9.64
N VAL A 23 19.16 -3.58 9.80
CA VAL A 23 19.88 -2.87 8.74
C VAL A 23 21.34 -2.61 9.14
N ASN A 24 22.24 -2.65 8.16
CA ASN A 24 23.68 -2.43 8.36
C ASN A 24 24.18 -1.32 7.44
N PHE A 25 24.72 -0.26 8.04
CA PHE A 25 25.44 0.79 7.34
C PHE A 25 26.93 0.62 7.57
N THR A 26 27.71 0.48 6.49
CA THR A 26 29.16 0.38 6.57
C THR A 26 29.81 1.69 6.14
N CYS A 27 30.90 2.04 6.81
CA CYS A 27 31.73 3.17 6.47
C CYS A 27 33.19 2.72 6.41
N LYS A 28 33.84 3.00 5.28
CA LYS A 28 35.25 2.72 5.05
C LYS A 28 35.98 4.00 4.73
N VAL A 29 37.18 4.14 5.28
CA VAL A 29 37.98 5.37 5.23
C VAL A 29 39.36 5.07 4.66
N ILE A 30 39.96 6.06 4.00
CA ILE A 30 41.36 6.08 3.61
C ILE A 30 42.01 7.24 4.34
N SER A 31 43.02 6.96 5.17
CA SER A 31 43.76 7.96 5.94
C SER A 31 45.16 7.41 6.23
N ASP A 32 46.19 8.24 6.05
CA ASP A 32 47.58 7.90 6.42
C ASP A 32 47.89 8.17 7.91
N LEU A 33 46.90 8.71 8.62
CA LEU A 33 46.84 8.88 10.07
C LEU A 33 45.72 8.02 10.65
N THR A 34 45.80 7.64 11.92
CA THR A 34 44.71 6.91 12.62
C THR A 34 43.43 7.75 12.63
N PRO A 35 42.36 7.34 11.91
CA PRO A 35 41.10 8.06 11.92
C PRO A 35 40.23 7.61 13.10
N HIS A 36 39.40 8.53 13.60
CA HIS A 36 38.28 8.22 14.49
C HIS A 36 37.00 8.19 13.65
N ILE A 37 36.23 7.11 13.75
CA ILE A 37 34.98 6.94 13.01
C ILE A 37 33.82 6.97 14.00
N VAL A 38 32.86 7.87 13.77
CA VAL A 38 31.68 8.08 14.61
C VAL A 38 30.43 8.00 13.74
N TRP A 39 29.36 7.44 14.31
CA TRP A 39 28.04 7.37 13.68
C TRP A 39 27.08 8.30 14.38
N MET A 40 26.33 9.07 13.60
CA MET A 40 25.30 9.97 14.11
C MET A 40 24.04 9.89 13.25
N ARG A 41 22.88 10.08 13.89
CA ARG A 41 21.62 10.35 13.20
C ARG A 41 21.45 11.86 13.07
N ILE A 42 21.18 12.33 11.87
CA ILE A 42 20.93 13.74 11.59
C ILE A 42 19.46 14.04 11.86
N GLU A 43 19.20 15.04 12.71
CA GLU A 43 17.85 15.45 13.07
C GLU A 43 17.47 16.77 12.39
N MET A 44 16.44 16.75 11.54
CA MET A 44 15.92 17.95 10.89
C MET A 44 14.68 18.48 11.62
N THR A 45 14.59 19.79 11.80
CA THR A 45 13.43 20.47 12.39
C THR A 45 13.23 21.74 11.59
N ASN A 46 12.05 21.85 10.96
CA ASN A 46 11.73 22.94 10.03
C ASN A 46 12.82 23.11 8.96
N ASP A 47 13.24 22.01 8.33
CA ASP A 47 14.30 21.94 7.31
C ASP A 47 15.69 22.45 7.73
N SER A 48 15.89 22.75 9.01
CA SER A 48 17.19 23.10 9.57
C SER A 48 17.79 21.93 10.34
N ILE A 49 19.06 21.66 10.08
CA ILE A 49 19.92 20.75 10.85
C ILE A 49 20.61 21.45 12.05
N TYR A 50 20.46 22.77 12.17
CA TYR A 50 21.02 23.55 13.27
C TYR A 50 19.93 24.08 14.18
N TYR A 51 20.22 24.12 15.48
CA TYR A 51 19.39 24.80 16.48
C TYR A 51 20.21 25.86 17.20
N TRP A 52 19.54 26.90 17.68
CA TRP A 52 20.17 27.92 18.51
C TRP A 52 20.31 27.42 19.93
N ASN A 53 21.54 27.37 20.45
CA ASN A 53 21.79 27.08 21.85
C ASN A 53 21.97 28.40 22.62
N GLU A 54 21.06 28.68 23.56
CA GLU A 54 21.07 29.93 24.33
C GLU A 54 22.24 30.01 25.32
N THR A 55 22.64 28.89 25.91
CA THR A 55 23.75 28.81 26.87
C THR A 55 25.08 29.17 26.19
N ASP A 56 25.33 28.59 25.02
CA ASP A 56 26.57 28.79 24.27
C ASP A 56 26.51 29.97 23.29
N ARG A 57 25.33 30.59 23.11
CA ARG A 57 25.05 31.64 22.12
C ARG A 57 25.58 31.31 20.72
N LYS A 58 25.37 30.07 20.28
CA LYS A 58 25.81 29.59 18.97
C LYS A 58 24.81 28.62 18.36
N TYR A 59 24.84 28.51 17.05
CA TYR A 59 24.14 27.44 16.34
C TYR A 59 24.88 26.12 16.51
N ILE A 60 24.17 25.10 17.00
CA ILE A 60 24.68 23.74 17.21
C ILE A 60 24.01 22.81 16.21
N PHE A 61 24.79 21.92 15.62
CA PHE A 61 24.28 20.87 14.74
C PHE A 61 23.47 19.88 15.58
N ARG A 62 22.23 19.59 15.17
CA ARG A 62 21.34 18.68 15.89
C ARG A 62 21.54 17.26 15.38
N TYR A 63 22.00 16.38 16.26
CA TYR A 63 22.26 14.98 15.95
C TYR A 63 22.09 14.11 17.19
N THR A 64 21.79 12.83 16.96
CA THR A 64 21.84 11.77 17.96
C THR A 64 23.13 10.98 17.79
N ASP A 65 23.89 10.75 18.86
CA ASP A 65 25.01 9.79 18.83
C ASP A 65 24.45 8.36 18.78
N MET A 66 24.82 7.61 17.75
CA MET A 66 24.32 6.24 17.59
C MET A 66 24.82 5.27 18.67
N GLN A 67 25.88 5.61 19.41
CA GLN A 67 26.30 4.82 20.58
C GLN A 67 25.34 4.95 21.76
N SER A 68 24.51 6.00 21.81
CA SER A 68 23.51 6.21 22.87
C SER A 68 22.13 5.62 22.55
N VAL A 69 21.94 5.06 21.36
CA VAL A 69 20.66 4.52 20.90
C VAL A 69 20.60 3.02 21.23
N GLU A 70 19.55 2.59 21.91
CA GLU A 70 19.42 1.23 22.48
C GLU A 70 19.40 0.13 21.41
N ASN A 71 18.68 0.33 20.32
CA ASN A 71 18.56 -0.62 19.22
C ASN A 71 19.68 -0.49 18.17
N ALA A 72 20.74 0.28 18.47
CA ALA A 72 21.86 0.50 17.57
C ALA A 72 23.17 -0.05 18.14
N ILE A 73 23.96 -0.67 17.27
CA ILE A 73 25.21 -1.32 17.61
C ILE A 73 26.29 -0.82 16.66
N VAL A 74 27.30 -0.14 17.20
CA VAL A 74 28.46 0.34 16.43
C VAL A 74 29.61 -0.66 16.57
N THR A 75 29.96 -1.33 15.48
CA THR A 75 31.04 -2.32 15.45
C THR A 75 32.23 -1.79 14.66
N LYS A 76 33.39 -1.65 15.32
CA LYS A 76 34.65 -1.33 14.66
C LYS A 76 35.22 -2.58 13.96
N THR A 77 35.01 -2.70 12.66
CA THR A 77 35.49 -3.83 11.85
C THR A 77 37.01 -3.82 11.65
N SER A 78 37.59 -2.62 11.51
CA SER A 78 39.05 -2.43 11.43
C SER A 78 39.42 -1.01 11.85
N GLN A 79 40.70 -0.63 11.75
CA GLN A 79 41.13 0.75 12.02
C GLN A 79 40.40 1.76 11.11
N ASP A 80 40.16 1.39 9.85
CA ASP A 80 39.63 2.27 8.82
C ASP A 80 38.20 1.88 8.37
N SER A 81 37.51 1.04 9.15
CA SER A 81 36.16 0.59 8.82
C SER A 81 35.31 0.40 10.08
N SER A 82 34.07 0.88 10.02
CA SER A 82 33.07 0.73 11.08
C SER A 82 31.71 0.43 10.47
N THR A 83 30.91 -0.38 11.14
CA THR A 83 29.56 -0.73 10.74
C THR A 83 28.58 -0.35 11.85
N LEU A 84 27.54 0.39 11.49
CA LEU A 84 26.37 0.65 12.32
C LEU A 84 25.28 -0.38 11.97
N THR A 85 24.87 -1.15 12.97
CA THR A 85 23.77 -2.11 12.88
C THR A 85 22.60 -1.60 13.68
N ILE A 86 21.42 -1.47 13.06
CA ILE A 86 20.18 -1.12 13.76
C ILE A 86 19.29 -2.36 13.74
N VAL A 87 18.97 -2.89 14.92
CA VAL A 87 18.14 -4.09 15.10
C VAL A 87 16.70 -3.69 15.39
N ASN A 88 15.75 -4.57 15.08
CA ASN A 88 14.32 -4.33 15.32
C ASN A 88 13.87 -2.96 14.80
N VAL A 89 14.17 -2.67 13.53
CA VAL A 89 13.91 -1.38 12.89
C VAL A 89 12.44 -0.99 13.01
N THR A 90 12.16 0.23 13.42
CA THR A 90 10.83 0.82 13.54
C THR A 90 10.68 2.02 12.60
N VAL A 91 9.46 2.49 12.36
CA VAL A 91 9.27 3.73 11.57
C VAL A 91 9.91 4.95 12.22
N ALA A 92 10.04 4.95 13.55
CA ALA A 92 10.76 6.00 14.26
C ALA A 92 12.27 6.02 13.94
N ASP A 93 12.83 4.93 13.41
CA ASP A 93 14.22 4.85 12.95
C ASP A 93 14.40 5.40 11.52
N GLN A 94 13.32 5.68 10.79
CA GLN A 94 13.42 6.32 9.48
C GLN A 94 14.16 7.67 9.58
N GLY A 95 15.16 7.90 8.74
CA GLY A 95 15.94 9.14 8.81
C GLY A 95 17.26 9.10 8.07
N MET A 96 18.05 10.16 8.26
CA MET A 96 19.37 10.31 7.67
C MET A 96 20.44 9.96 8.69
N TYR A 97 21.29 9.02 8.36
CA TYR A 97 22.42 8.56 9.15
C TYR A 97 23.71 9.03 8.50
N ALA A 98 24.69 9.40 9.31
CA ALA A 98 25.99 9.88 8.84
C ALA A 98 27.14 9.17 9.53
N CYS A 99 28.14 8.84 8.73
CA CYS A 99 29.47 8.48 9.19
C CYS A 99 30.35 9.72 9.16
N VAL A 100 30.98 10.04 10.29
CA VAL A 100 31.96 11.10 10.41
C VAL A 100 33.31 10.47 10.71
N SER A 101 34.31 10.78 9.90
CA SER A 101 35.69 10.36 10.15
C SER A 101 36.60 11.55 10.36
N GLY A 102 37.34 11.58 11.47
CA GLY A 102 38.21 12.69 11.86
C GLY A 102 39.63 12.26 12.22
N ASN A 103 40.61 13.09 11.90
CA ASN A 103 41.99 13.01 12.37
C ASN A 103 42.51 14.42 12.74
N HIS A 104 43.77 14.55 13.15
CA HIS A 104 44.33 15.86 13.54
C HIS A 104 44.45 16.89 12.40
N LEU A 105 44.18 16.50 11.15
CA LEU A 105 44.18 17.39 9.98
C LEU A 105 42.77 17.78 9.52
N GLY A 106 41.72 17.21 10.10
CA GLY A 106 40.34 17.55 9.78
C GLY A 106 39.41 16.34 9.76
N HIS A 107 38.26 16.50 9.10
CA HIS A 107 37.21 15.49 9.06
C HIS A 107 36.57 15.37 7.67
N ALA A 108 35.92 14.23 7.45
CA ALA A 108 35.07 13.94 6.31
C ALA A 108 33.74 13.34 6.79
N ILE A 109 32.69 13.57 6.01
CA ILE A 109 31.31 13.16 6.33
C ILE A 109 30.70 12.53 5.09
N ALA A 110 29.99 11.42 5.28
CA ALA A 110 29.12 10.80 4.29
C ALA A 110 27.79 10.43 4.97
N ASN A 111 26.69 10.48 4.23
CA ASN A 111 25.36 10.20 4.74
C ASN A 111 24.62 9.17 3.88
N ALA A 112 23.63 8.54 4.49
CA ALA A 112 22.67 7.65 3.86
C ALA A 112 21.30 7.80 4.52
N THR A 113 20.25 7.61 3.73
CA THR A 113 18.87 7.61 4.22
C THR A 113 18.39 6.18 4.43
N LEU A 114 17.80 5.93 5.60
CA LEU A 114 17.02 4.75 5.91
C LEU A 114 15.54 5.04 5.67
N THR A 115 14.89 4.26 4.83
CA THR A 115 13.43 4.23 4.64
C THR A 115 12.86 2.95 5.23
N VAL A 116 11.76 3.04 5.96
CA VAL A 116 11.18 1.87 6.65
C VAL A 116 9.80 1.54 6.07
N ASN A 117 9.63 0.31 5.60
CA ASN A 117 8.33 -0.18 5.14
C ASN A 117 7.56 -0.80 6.32
N GLU A 118 6.34 -0.33 6.56
CA GLU A 118 5.41 -1.02 7.44
C GLU A 118 4.53 -1.97 6.62
N PHE A 119 4.64 -3.27 6.91
CA PHE A 119 3.62 -4.22 6.50
C PHE A 119 2.33 -3.93 7.24
N HIS A 120 1.49 -3.08 6.65
CA HIS A 120 0.07 -3.11 6.92
C HIS A 120 -0.43 -4.42 6.34
N ALA A 121 -0.73 -5.40 7.20
CA ALA A 121 -1.47 -6.56 6.77
C ALA A 121 -2.74 -6.04 6.10
N MET A 122 -2.79 -6.06 4.77
CA MET A 122 -4.01 -5.83 4.03
C MET A 122 -4.92 -6.95 4.49
N THR A 123 -5.81 -6.66 5.44
CA THR A 123 -6.98 -7.48 5.68
C THR A 123 -7.72 -7.48 4.35
N LEU A 124 -7.44 -8.50 3.54
CA LEU A 124 -8.32 -8.88 2.46
C LEU A 124 -9.68 -8.98 3.12
N ALA A 125 -10.54 -8.01 2.86
CA ALA A 125 -11.95 -8.16 3.10
C ALA A 125 -12.34 -9.32 2.19
N THR A 126 -12.23 -10.54 2.70
CA THR A 126 -12.94 -11.69 2.18
C THR A 126 -14.40 -11.31 2.36
N GLY A 127 -14.91 -10.55 1.40
CA GLY A 127 -16.28 -10.06 1.41
C GLY A 127 -17.13 -11.31 1.49
N ASN A 128 -17.72 -11.55 2.66
CA ASN A 128 -18.89 -12.40 2.74
C ASN A 128 -19.91 -11.72 1.82
N PRO A 129 -20.39 -12.36 0.74
CA PRO A 129 -21.43 -11.75 -0.07
C PRO A 129 -22.72 -11.80 0.73
N ASP A 130 -22.91 -10.83 1.62
CA ASP A 130 -24.24 -10.51 2.15
C ASP A 130 -25.02 -9.88 0.99
N THR A 131 -25.49 -10.72 0.06
CA THR A 131 -26.42 -10.32 -0.99
C THR A 131 -27.78 -10.05 -0.36
N LYS A 132 -27.89 -8.96 0.40
CA LYS A 132 -29.17 -8.36 0.74
C LYS A 132 -29.66 -7.63 -0.50
N TRP A 133 -30.49 -8.31 -1.28
CA TRP A 133 -31.24 -7.72 -2.37
C TRP A 133 -31.86 -6.40 -1.91
N SER A 134 -31.51 -5.31 -2.58
CA SER A 134 -32.13 -4.02 -2.31
C SER A 134 -33.65 -4.18 -2.42
N ARG A 135 -34.40 -3.65 -1.44
CA ARG A 135 -35.87 -3.73 -1.42
C ARG A 135 -36.47 -3.26 -2.74
N SER A 136 -35.84 -2.29 -3.40
CA SER A 136 -36.23 -1.80 -4.72
C SER A 136 -36.10 -2.85 -5.83
N SER A 137 -35.04 -3.67 -5.79
CA SER A 137 -34.80 -4.74 -6.76
C SER A 137 -35.84 -5.86 -6.61
N VAL A 138 -36.24 -6.19 -5.38
CA VAL A 138 -37.29 -7.20 -5.13
C VAL A 138 -38.64 -6.71 -5.63
N VAL A 139 -39.01 -5.45 -5.35
CA VAL A 139 -40.28 -4.86 -5.79
C VAL A 139 -40.37 -4.81 -7.32
N ALA A 140 -39.28 -4.45 -8.00
CA ALA A 140 -39.23 -4.39 -9.47
C ALA A 140 -39.50 -5.77 -10.12
N VAL A 141 -38.90 -6.83 -9.59
CA VAL A 141 -39.09 -8.20 -10.13
C VAL A 141 -40.52 -8.67 -9.92
N VAL A 142 -41.11 -8.43 -8.75
CA VAL A 142 -42.51 -8.81 -8.48
C VAL A 142 -43.47 -8.10 -9.42
N PHE A 143 -43.26 -6.81 -9.69
CA PHE A 143 -44.10 -6.05 -10.60
C PHE A 143 -44.03 -6.58 -12.05
N LEU A 144 -42.83 -6.91 -12.53
CA LEU A 144 -42.64 -7.49 -13.87
C LEU A 144 -43.34 -8.85 -14.02
N LEU A 145 -43.32 -9.69 -12.97
CA LEU A 145 -44.01 -10.98 -12.98
C LEU A 145 -45.53 -10.81 -13.04
N ILE A 146 -46.09 -9.84 -12.31
CA ILE A 146 -47.53 -9.54 -12.34
C ILE A 146 -47.97 -9.09 -13.75
N LEU A 147 -47.18 -8.21 -14.39
CA LEU A 147 -47.47 -7.77 -15.76
C LEU A 147 -47.44 -8.92 -16.76
N LEU A 148 -46.45 -9.82 -16.65
CA LEU A 148 -46.38 -11.02 -17.50
C LEU A 148 -47.59 -11.92 -17.33
N ILE A 149 -48.03 -12.19 -16.09
CA ILE A 149 -49.21 -13.00 -15.83
C ILE A 149 -50.48 -12.36 -16.40
N PHE A 150 -50.62 -11.04 -16.27
CA PHE A 150 -51.77 -10.33 -16.82
C PHE A 150 -51.81 -10.41 -18.35
N THR A 151 -50.67 -10.24 -19.02
CA THR A 151 -50.58 -10.37 -20.49
C THR A 151 -50.84 -11.81 -20.97
N LEU A 152 -50.38 -12.83 -20.24
CA LEU A 152 -50.68 -14.22 -20.55
C LEU A 152 -52.18 -14.54 -20.35
N SER A 153 -52.79 -14.01 -19.29
CA SER A 153 -54.22 -14.19 -19.04
C SER A 153 -55.09 -13.54 -20.13
N THR A 154 -54.78 -12.30 -20.52
CA THR A 154 -55.53 -11.59 -21.58
C THR A 154 -55.37 -12.26 -22.93
N THR A 155 -54.16 -12.74 -23.28
CA THR A 155 -53.95 -13.50 -24.51
C THR A 155 -54.67 -14.85 -24.50
N LEU A 156 -54.66 -15.58 -23.40
CA LEU A 156 -55.43 -16.83 -23.27
C LEU A 156 -56.94 -16.58 -23.38
N PHE A 157 -57.44 -15.53 -22.74
CA PHE A 157 -58.84 -15.13 -22.84
C PHE A 157 -59.20 -14.72 -24.28
N TYR A 158 -58.34 -13.96 -24.94
CA TYR A 158 -58.50 -13.57 -26.33
C TYR A 158 -58.53 -14.80 -27.26
N ILE A 159 -57.60 -15.75 -27.09
CA ILE A 159 -57.59 -17.02 -27.83
C ILE A 159 -58.85 -17.84 -27.53
N PHE A 160 -59.32 -17.88 -26.27
CA PHE A 160 -60.55 -18.56 -25.90
C PHE A 160 -61.78 -17.93 -26.57
N CYS A 161 -61.88 -16.59 -26.58
CA CYS A 161 -62.93 -15.85 -27.26
C CYS A 161 -62.94 -16.09 -28.77
N ILE A 162 -61.76 -16.11 -29.41
CA ILE A 162 -61.63 -16.44 -30.84
C ILE A 162 -62.05 -17.88 -31.09
N ARG A 163 -61.56 -18.85 -30.30
CA ARG A 163 -61.93 -20.26 -30.43
C ARG A 163 -63.44 -20.47 -30.25
N LYS A 164 -64.06 -19.75 -29.31
CA LYS A 164 -65.52 -19.80 -29.10
C LYS A 164 -66.29 -19.19 -30.28
N ARG A 165 -65.84 -18.06 -30.82
CA ARG A 165 -66.43 -17.44 -32.03
C ARG A 165 -66.26 -18.31 -33.27
N SER A 166 -65.09 -18.92 -33.46
CA SER A 166 -64.82 -19.86 -34.56
C SER A 166 -65.68 -21.12 -34.46
N LYS A 167 -65.83 -21.71 -33.27
CA LYS A 167 -66.74 -22.84 -33.05
C LYS A 167 -68.20 -22.48 -33.35
N ALA A 168 -68.63 -21.26 -33.01
CA ALA A 168 -69.97 -20.78 -33.33
C ALA A 168 -70.19 -20.64 -34.84
N GLN A 169 -69.20 -20.16 -35.60
CA GLN A 169 -69.30 -20.07 -37.06
C GLN A 169 -69.23 -21.43 -37.77
N ILE A 170 -68.46 -22.40 -37.26
CA ILE A 170 -68.43 -23.78 -37.81
C ILE A 170 -69.79 -24.47 -37.63
N ALA A 171 -70.45 -24.31 -36.46
CA ALA A 171 -71.79 -24.85 -36.23
C ALA A 171 -72.85 -24.23 -37.16
N GLU A 172 -72.70 -22.95 -37.50
CA GLU A 172 -73.57 -22.27 -38.47
C GLU A 172 -73.33 -22.75 -39.92
N MET A 173 -72.07 -23.07 -40.29
CA MET A 173 -71.73 -23.64 -41.60
C MET A 173 -72.17 -25.10 -41.78
N GLU A 174 -72.12 -25.93 -40.74
CA GLU A 174 -72.62 -27.32 -40.80
C GLU A 174 -74.14 -27.39 -41.05
N GLN A 175 -74.89 -26.35 -40.69
CA GLN A 175 -76.31 -26.26 -40.98
C GLN A 175 -76.61 -25.91 -42.46
N PHE A 176 -75.63 -25.40 -43.21
CA PHE A 176 -75.78 -25.05 -44.63
C PHE A 176 -75.43 -26.20 -45.59
N ILE A 177 -74.67 -27.21 -45.13
CA ILE A 177 -74.36 -28.42 -45.91
C ILE A 177 -75.37 -29.51 -45.54
N GLY A 178 -76.55 -29.47 -46.18
CA GLY A 178 -77.53 -30.56 -46.12
C GLY A 178 -76.97 -31.89 -46.68
N PRO A 179 -77.61 -33.04 -46.38
CA PRO A 179 -77.04 -34.36 -46.64
C PRO A 179 -76.83 -34.61 -48.14
N VAL A 180 -75.59 -34.95 -48.52
CA VAL A 180 -75.26 -35.41 -49.87
C VAL A 180 -75.90 -36.78 -50.09
N LYS A 181 -76.91 -36.83 -50.96
CA LYS A 181 -77.61 -38.04 -51.37
C LYS A 181 -76.68 -38.91 -52.22
N LYS A 182 -76.14 -40.00 -51.66
CA LYS A 182 -75.43 -41.03 -52.45
C LYS A 182 -76.45 -41.77 -53.32
N ARG A 183 -76.19 -41.82 -54.62
CA ARG A 183 -76.88 -42.71 -55.56
C ARG A 183 -76.22 -44.07 -55.56
#